data_AF-A0A0V0SXH4-F1
#
_entry.id   AF-A0A0V0SXH4-F1
#
_cell.length_a   1.000
_cell.length_b   1.000
_cell.length_c   1.000
_cell.angle_alpha   90.00
_cell.angle_beta   90.00
_cell.angle_gamma   90.00
#
_symmetry.space_group_name_H-M   'P 1'
#
loop_
_entity.id
_entity.type
_entity.pdbx_description
1 polymer ?
#
loop_
_entity_poly.entity_id
_entity_poly.type
_entity_poly.pdbx_seq_one_letter_code
_entity_poly.pdbx_strand_id
1 'polypeptide(L)' 'MTLNSQLEAGPNLQIDLLRAIISFRPLCVGLQTDIEKMCLQIRLRAEDRDACRFLWWNDEQKIHKYRLTR' A
#
# COMPACT_ATOMS: atom_id res chain seq x y z
N MET A 1 -3.46 -7.97 -20.07
CA MET A 1 -4.27 -7.87 -18.84
C MET A 1 -3.34 -7.57 -17.69
N THR A 2 -3.66 -6.61 -16.83
CA THR A 2 -2.81 -6.18 -15.70
C THR A 2 -3.30 -6.83 -14.41
N LEU A 3 -2.46 -6.92 -13.37
CA LEU A 3 -2.88 -7.50 -12.09
C LEU A 3 -4.13 -6.82 -11.52
N ASN A 4 -4.17 -5.49 -11.53
CA ASN A 4 -5.29 -4.73 -10.98
C ASN A 4 -6.62 -4.97 -11.72
N SER A 5 -6.60 -5.31 -13.01
CA SER A 5 -7.82 -5.65 -13.75
C SER A 5 -8.34 -7.06 -13.48
N GLN A 6 -7.66 -7.84 -12.64
CA GLN A 6 -8.02 -9.22 -12.28
C GLN A 6 -8.45 -9.36 -10.83
N LEU A 7 -8.33 -8.28 -10.05
CA LEU A 7 -8.70 -8.26 -8.63
C LEU A 7 -10.12 -7.70 -8.47
N GLU A 8 -10.89 -8.31 -7.58
CA GLU A 8 -12.16 -7.75 -7.15
C GLU A 8 -11.91 -6.52 -6.26
N ALA A 9 -12.67 -5.44 -6.49
CA ALA A 9 -12.57 -4.25 -5.66
C ALA A 9 -13.17 -4.53 -4.27
N GLY A 10 -12.35 -4.40 -3.23
CA GLY A 10 -12.81 -4.46 -1.85
C GLY A 10 -13.61 -3.22 -1.43
N PRO A 11 -14.20 -3.23 -0.22
CA PRO A 11 -14.89 -2.07 0.33
C PRO A 11 -13.93 -0.89 0.51
N ASN A 12 -14.43 0.33 0.33
CA ASN A 12 -13.63 1.53 0.60
C ASN A 12 -13.47 1.71 2.12
N LEU A 13 -12.23 1.53 2.60
CA LEU A 13 -11.84 1.71 3.99
C LEU A 13 -11.29 3.11 4.29
N GLN A 14 -11.21 3.99 3.29
CA GLN A 14 -10.73 5.35 3.50
C GLN A 14 -11.76 6.17 4.29
N ILE A 15 -11.26 6.88 5.30
CA ILE A 15 -12.06 7.85 6.04
C ILE A 15 -12.35 9.03 5.11
N ASP A 16 -13.56 9.58 5.20
CA ASP A 16 -13.88 10.86 4.58
C ASP A 16 -12.97 11.96 5.15
N LEU A 17 -12.03 12.40 4.31
CA LEU A 17 -11.01 13.37 4.69
C LEU A 17 -11.62 14.71 5.11
N LEU A 18 -12.68 15.17 4.42
CA LEU A 18 -13.33 16.44 4.76
C LEU A 18 -13.98 16.34 6.13
N ARG A 19 -14.68 15.23 6.40
CA ARG A 19 -15.30 14.97 7.70
C ARG A 19 -14.25 14.89 8.81
N ALA A 20 -13.14 14.19 8.56
CA ALA A 20 -12.03 14.10 9.50
C ALA A 20 -11.48 15.49 9.84
N ILE A 21 -11.14 16.31 8.84
CA ILE A 21 -10.59 17.66 9.05
C ILE A 21 -11.56 18.56 9.82
N ILE A 22 -12.86 18.50 9.52
CA ILE A 22 -13.88 19.28 10.26
C ILE A 22 -13.94 18.84 11.72
N SER A 23 -13.86 17.54 12.01
CA SER A 23 -13.83 17.02 13.38
C SER A 23 -12.59 17.43 14.18
N PHE A 24 -11.49 17.81 13.53
CA PHE A 24 -10.30 18.35 14.20
C PHE A 24 -10.39 19.86 14.52
N ARG A 25 -11.32 20.61 13.92
CA ARG A 25 -11.46 22.06 14.14
C ARG A 25 -11.64 22.52 15.59
N PRO A 26 -12.35 21.81 16.49
CA PRO A 26 -12.45 22.23 17.89
C PRO A 26 -11.18 21.96 18.70
N LEU A 27 -10.20 21.23 18.17
CA LEU A 27 -8.93 20.95 18.86
C LEU A 27 -7.97 22.12 18.67
N CYS A 28 -7.43 22.63 19.77
CA CYS A 28 -6.49 23.77 19.76
C CYS A 28 -5.10 23.40 19.23
N VAL A 29 -4.75 22.11 19.23
CA VAL A 29 -3.46 21.59 18.76
C VAL A 29 -3.69 20.31 17.96
N GLY A 30 -3.08 20.23 16.77
CA GLY A 30 -3.06 19.03 15.93
C GLY A 30 -1.66 18.43 15.87
N LEU A 31 -1.56 17.10 15.94
CA LEU A 31 -0.32 16.37 15.66
C LEU A 31 -0.45 15.68 14.31
N GLN A 32 0.53 15.90 13.43
CA GLN A 32 0.62 15.25 12.14
C GLN A 32 1.93 14.49 12.05
N THR A 33 1.87 13.28 11.50
CA THR A 33 3.05 12.50 11.12
C THR A 33 2.78 11.83 9.78
N ASP A 34 3.83 11.64 8.99
CA ASP A 34 3.76 10.75 7.85
C ASP A 34 3.91 9.30 8.34
N ILE A 35 3.13 8.38 7.76
CA ILE A 35 3.32 6.95 8.00
C ILE A 35 4.20 6.43 6.86
N GLU A 36 5.51 6.52 7.07
CA GLU A 36 6.48 6.08 6.09
C GLU A 36 6.19 4.63 5.69
N LYS A 37 6.07 4.41 4.37
CA LYS A 37 5.90 3.08 3.78
C LYS A 37 4.68 2.32 4.34
N MET A 38 3.57 3.01 4.61
CA MET A 38 2.35 2.44 5.18
C MET A 38 1.94 1.08 4.56
N CYS A 39 1.91 0.96 3.23
CA CYS A 39 1.53 -0.29 2.56
C CYS A 39 2.45 -1.48 2.90
N LEU A 40 3.73 -1.23 3.17
CA LEU A 40 4.72 -2.25 3.52
C LEU A 40 4.60 -2.73 4.97
N GLN A 41 3.82 -2.03 5.80
CA GLN A 41 3.55 -2.44 7.19
C GLN A 41 2.42 -3.48 7.26
N ILE A 42 1.62 -3.63 6.19
CA ILE A 42 0.54 -4.61 6.11
C ILE A 42 1.10 -5.95 5.61
N ARG A 43 0.89 -7.03 6.38
CA ARG A 43 1.32 -8.37 5.98
C ARG A 43 0.40 -8.96 4.93
N LEU A 44 1.00 -9.55 3.89
CA LEU A 44 0.29 -10.36 2.92
C LEU A 44 0.10 -11.79 3.44
N ARG A 45 -1.08 -12.35 3.15
CA ARG A 45 -1.34 -13.78 3.35
C ARG A 45 -0.33 -14.60 2.56
N ALA A 46 0.04 -15.76 3.08
CA ALA A 46 1.09 -16.57 2.47
C ALA A 46 0.72 -16.98 1.03
N GLU A 47 -0.56 -17.26 0.78
CA GLU A 47 -1.10 -17.60 -0.55
C GLU A 47 -1.02 -16.44 -1.56
N ASP A 48 -1.12 -15.18 -1.14
CA ASP A 48 -1.23 -14.03 -2.05
C ASP A 48 0.13 -13.38 -2.40
N ARG A 49 1.20 -13.74 -1.70
CA ARG A 49 2.53 -13.11 -1.87
C ARG A 49 3.10 -13.21 -3.28
N ASP A 50 2.74 -14.28 -3.99
CA ASP A 50 3.22 -14.52 -5.35
C ASP A 50 2.58 -13.59 -6.39
N ALA A 51 1.41 -12.99 -6.08
CA ALA A 51 0.80 -11.96 -6.93
C ALA A 51 1.60 -10.65 -6.91
N CYS A 52 2.38 -10.39 -5.85
CA CYS A 52 3.18 -9.18 -5.68
C CYS A 52 4.64 -9.33 -6.14
N ARG A 53 4.94 -10.28 -7.03
CA ARG A 53 6.28 -10.41 -7.63
C ARG A 53 6.56 -9.23 -8.56
N PHE A 54 7.81 -8.78 -8.60
CA PHE A 54 8.24 -7.73 -9.51
C PHE A 54 9.54 -8.11 -10.23
N LEU A 55 9.72 -7.51 -11.40
CA LEU A 55 10.91 -7.65 -12.23
C LEU A 55 11.84 -6.47 -11.96
N TRP A 56 13.14 -6.74 -11.88
CA TRP A 56 14.15 -5.70 -11.71
C TRP A 56 15.42 -6.05 -12.49
N TRP A 57 16.06 -5.04 -13.06
CA TRP A 57 17.34 -5.19 -13.75
C TRP A 57 18.50 -5.09 -12.75
N ASN A 58 19.42 -6.05 -12.79
CA ASN A 58 20.69 -5.90 -12.08
C ASN A 58 21.66 -4.99 -12.87
N ASP A 59 22.82 -4.73 -12.28
CA ASP A 59 23.88 -3.89 -12.89
C ASP A 59 24.39 -4.44 -14.22
N GLU A 60 24.20 -5.73 -14.48
CA GLU A 60 24.54 -6.41 -15.74
C GLU A 60 23.39 -6.39 -16.77
N GLN A 61 22.34 -5.60 -16.54
CA GLN A 61 21.13 -5.54 -17.36
C GLN A 61 20.40 -6.89 -17.52
N LYS A 62 20.56 -7.81 -16.57
CA LYS A 62 19.80 -9.06 -16.50
C LYS A 62 18.56 -8.85 -15.65
N ILE A 63 17.43 -9.37 -16.13
CA ILE A 63 16.15 -9.31 -15.43
C ILE A 63 16.10 -10.39 -14.36
N HIS A 64 15.81 -10.00 -13.12
CA HIS A 64 15.59 -10.87 -11.99
C HIS A 64 14.15 -10.76 -11.48
N LYS A 65 13.63 -11.86 -10.95
CA LYS A 65 12.31 -11.95 -10.33
C LYS A 65 12.45 -11.89 -8.82
N TYR A 66 11.81 -10.92 -8.19
CA TYR A 66 11.82 -10.76 -6.74
C TYR A 66 10.45 -11.07 -6.15
N ARG A 67 10.44 -11.63 -4.94
CA ARG A 67 9.23 -11.94 -4.16
C ARG A 67 9.27 -11.20 -2.83
N LEU A 68 8.15 -10.60 -2.44
CA LEU A 68 8.01 -10.04 -1.10
C LEU A 68 7.99 -11.17 -0.06
N THR A 69 8.84 -11.06 0.95
CA THR A 69 9.02 -12.09 1.98
C THR A 69 8.24 -11.81 3.26
N ARG A 70 7.74 -10.59 3.44
CA ARG A 70 7.14 -10.08 4.68
C ARG A 70 5.66 -9.78 4.53
#